data_AF-A0A4U7D6S4-F1
#
_entry.id   AF-A0A4U7D6S4-F1
#
_cell.length_a   1.000
_cell.length_b   1.000
_cell.length_c   1.000
_cell.angle_alpha   90.00
_cell.angle_beta   90.00
_cell.angle_gamma   90.00
#
_symmetry.space_group_name_H-M   'P 1'
#
loop_
_entity.id
_entity.type
_entity.pdbx_description
1 polymer ?
#
loop_
_entity_poly.entity_id
_entity_poly.type
_entity_poly.pdbx_seq_one_letter_code
_entity_poly.pdbx_strand_id
1 'polypeptide(L)'
;DIGIQGMRARKDGEMVEAIDVGVGGGIGPEPSFVEWIRQRVPADEVPGLLRNLLNAFAADREAGQTFREWVEATGEAALVELAEPEETDYEDPCLHDAKRS
;
A
#
# COMPACT_ATOMS: atom_id res chain seq x y z
N ASP A 1 -2.72 9.87 -5.16
CA ASP A 1 -3.31 8.53 -5.28
C ASP A 1 -2.81 7.56 -4.23
N ILE A 2 -1.53 7.16 -4.26
CA ILE A 2 -0.94 6.24 -3.28
C ILE A 2 0.20 6.93 -2.54
N GLY A 3 0.16 6.91 -1.21
CA GLY A 3 1.22 7.38 -0.33
C GLY A 3 1.96 6.21 0.30
N ILE A 4 3.27 6.38 0.45
CA ILE A 4 4.15 5.43 1.13
C ILE A 4 4.98 6.16 2.17
N GLN A 5 5.12 5.56 3.35
CA GLN A 5 5.98 6.07 4.41
C GLN A 5 6.88 4.96 4.93
N GLY A 6 8.20 5.21 4.91
CA GLY A 6 9.19 4.25 5.39
C GLY A 6 9.08 4.02 6.89
N MET A 7 9.15 2.77 7.30
CA MET A 7 8.95 2.24 8.64
C MET A 7 9.87 1.04 8.88
N ARG A 8 9.71 0.37 10.02
CA ARG A 8 10.38 -0.90 10.31
C ARG A 8 9.39 -1.90 10.87
N ALA A 9 9.58 -3.16 10.52
CA ALA A 9 8.78 -4.28 11.00
C ALA A 9 9.68 -5.43 11.49
N ARG A 10 9.07 -6.42 12.14
CA ARG A 10 9.71 -7.71 12.38
C ARG A 10 9.17 -8.72 11.39
N LYS A 11 10.05 -9.36 10.63
CA LYS A 11 9.76 -10.51 9.76
C LYS A 11 10.72 -11.64 10.12
N ASP A 12 10.20 -12.83 10.38
CA ASP A 12 10.96 -14.03 10.77
C ASP A 12 11.98 -13.81 11.91
N GLY A 13 11.61 -12.97 12.88
CA GLY A 13 12.45 -12.65 14.03
C GLY A 13 13.52 -11.59 13.78
N GLU A 14 13.70 -11.14 12.54
CA GLU A 14 14.63 -10.07 12.17
C GLU A 14 13.92 -8.73 12.00
N MET A 15 14.63 -7.63 12.29
CA MET A 15 14.15 -6.29 11.93
C MET A 15 14.40 -6.06 10.45
N VAL A 16 13.36 -5.66 9.72
CA VAL A 16 13.42 -5.36 8.28
C VAL A 16 12.86 -3.98 7.98
N GLU A 17 13.26 -3.41 6.85
CA GLU A 17 12.64 -2.22 6.27
C GLU A 17 11.18 -2.53 5.90
N ALA A 18 10.30 -1.58 6.18
CA ALA A 18 8.86 -1.73 5.99
C ALA A 18 8.23 -0.43 5.52
N ILE A 19 6.97 -0.51 5.07
CA ILE A 19 6.24 0.62 4.50
C ILE A 19 4.83 0.66 5.09
N ASP A 20 4.41 1.85 5.54
CA ASP A 20 2.99 2.16 5.70
C ASP A 20 2.44 2.59 4.33
N VAL A 21 1.31 2.03 3.92
CA VAL A 21 0.67 2.29 2.62
C VAL A 21 -0.68 2.96 2.83
N GLY A 22 -0.87 4.09 2.15
CA GLY A 22 -2.12 4.85 2.18
C GLY A 22 -2.61 5.22 0.79
N VAL A 23 -3.90 5.55 0.68
CA VAL A 23 -4.58 5.81 -0.60
C VAL A 23 -5.48 7.05 -0.53
N GLY A 24 -5.91 7.54 -1.69
CA GLY A 24 -6.92 8.60 -1.79
C GLY A 24 -6.41 10.02 -1.61
N GLY A 25 -5.12 10.21 -1.31
CA GLY A 25 -4.52 11.53 -1.19
C GLY A 25 -4.36 12.23 -2.54
N GLY A 26 -4.46 13.56 -2.57
CA GLY A 26 -4.36 14.33 -3.80
C GLY A 26 -4.08 15.81 -3.56
N ILE A 27 -3.45 16.45 -4.54
CA ILE A 27 -3.30 17.90 -4.64
C ILE A 27 -4.25 18.44 -5.70
N GLY A 28 -4.60 19.73 -5.64
CA GLY A 28 -5.41 20.38 -6.68
C GLY A 28 -6.69 21.00 -6.14
N PRO A 29 -7.77 21.09 -6.95
CA PRO A 29 -9.02 21.77 -6.59
C PRO A 29 -9.68 21.20 -5.34
N GLU A 30 -9.53 19.90 -5.13
CA GLU A 30 -10.05 19.16 -3.98
C GLU A 30 -8.88 18.42 -3.33
N PRO A 31 -8.09 19.06 -2.46
CA PRO A 31 -6.96 18.42 -1.81
C PRO A 31 -7.43 17.47 -0.70
N SER A 32 -6.75 16.34 -0.54
CA SER A 32 -6.97 15.43 0.60
C SER A 32 -5.67 14.76 1.01
N PHE A 33 -5.60 14.38 2.29
CA PHE A 33 -4.57 13.49 2.80
C PHE A 33 -4.85 12.04 2.39
N VAL A 34 -3.83 11.20 2.50
CA VAL A 34 -3.99 9.75 2.35
C VAL A 34 -4.73 9.19 3.57
N GLU A 35 -5.56 8.19 3.33
CA GLU A 35 -6.07 7.27 4.34
C GLU A 35 -5.15 6.06 4.42
N TRP A 36 -4.73 5.66 5.62
CA TRP A 36 -3.72 4.61 5.81
C TRP A 36 -4.39 3.23 5.90
N ILE A 37 -4.28 2.42 4.85
CA ILE A 37 -4.97 1.12 4.75
C ILE A 37 -4.13 -0.05 5.25
N ARG A 38 -2.79 0.09 5.29
CA ARG A 38 -1.88 -0.93 5.82
C ARG A 38 -0.68 -0.26 6.49
N GLN A 39 -0.23 -0.84 7.60
CA GLN A 39 0.91 -0.35 8.36
C GLN A 39 1.99 -1.42 8.49
N ARG A 40 3.25 -1.00 8.39
CA ARG A 40 4.46 -1.80 8.61
C ARG A 40 4.51 -3.07 7.76
N VAL A 41 4.13 -2.95 6.50
CA VAL A 41 4.26 -4.05 5.53
C VAL A 41 5.74 -4.23 5.20
N PRO A 42 6.33 -5.43 5.38
CA PRO A 42 7.69 -5.72 4.91
C PRO A 42 7.91 -5.25 3.47
N ALA A 43 9.03 -4.59 3.18
CA ALA A 43 9.24 -3.93 1.89
C ALA A 43 9.12 -4.89 0.69
N ASP A 44 9.48 -6.16 0.88
CA ASP A 44 9.38 -7.24 -0.10
C ASP A 44 7.94 -7.73 -0.38
N GLU A 45 6.99 -7.43 0.53
CA GLU A 45 5.56 -7.78 0.39
C GLU A 45 4.70 -6.63 -0.18
N VAL A 46 5.25 -5.41 -0.21
CA VAL A 46 4.55 -4.23 -0.75
C VAL A 46 4.17 -4.39 -2.23
N PRO A 47 5.00 -4.99 -3.11
CA PRO A 47 4.58 -5.26 -4.49
C PRO A 47 3.36 -6.18 -4.58
N GLY A 48 3.22 -7.14 -3.65
CA GLY A 48 2.04 -8.01 -3.56
C GLY A 48 0.78 -7.24 -3.20
N LEU A 49 0.88 -6.42 -2.15
CA LEU A 49 -0.18 -5.49 -1.75
C LEU A 49 -0.63 -4.60 -2.91
N LEU A 50 0.32 -3.94 -3.57
CA LEU A 50 0.01 -3.03 -4.67
C LEU A 50 -0.61 -3.75 -5.86
N ARG A 51 -0.14 -4.95 -6.18
CA ARG A 51 -0.75 -5.79 -7.23
C ARG A 51 -2.21 -6.10 -6.90
N ASN A 52 -2.49 -6.54 -5.68
CA ASN A 52 -3.85 -6.90 -5.26
C ASN A 52 -4.80 -5.69 -5.36
N LEU A 53 -4.37 -4.54 -4.83
CA LEU A 53 -5.11 -3.29 -4.88
C LEU A 53 -5.37 -2.79 -6.31
N LEU A 54 -4.34 -2.80 -7.17
CA LEU A 54 -4.45 -2.33 -8.54
C LEU A 54 -5.28 -3.27 -9.42
N ASN A 55 -5.23 -4.58 -9.15
CA ASN A 55 -6.09 -5.55 -9.82
C ASN A 55 -7.55 -5.35 -9.45
N ALA A 56 -7.86 -5.10 -8.17
CA ALA A 56 -9.21 -4.77 -7.72
C ALA A 56 -9.73 -3.50 -8.40
N PHE A 57 -8.92 -2.44 -8.45
CA PHE A 57 -9.26 -1.23 -9.20
C PHE A 57 -9.52 -1.53 -10.68
N ALA A 58 -8.66 -2.31 -11.33
CA ALA A 58 -8.82 -2.64 -12.75
C ALA A 58 -10.07 -3.46 -13.04
N ALA A 59 -10.47 -4.33 -12.11
CA ALA A 59 -11.63 -5.22 -12.25
C ALA A 59 -12.96 -4.51 -11.97
N ASP A 60 -13.00 -3.67 -10.92
CA ASP A 60 -14.26 -3.19 -10.34
C ASP A 60 -14.55 -1.71 -10.63
N ARG A 61 -13.62 -0.96 -11.25
CA ARG A 61 -13.87 0.45 -11.59
C ARG A 61 -14.90 0.62 -12.70
N GLU A 62 -15.63 1.73 -12.64
CA GLU A 62 -16.48 2.18 -13.73
C GLU A 62 -15.66 2.75 -14.90
N ALA A 63 -16.30 2.84 -16.08
CA ALA A 63 -15.67 3.40 -17.27
C ALA A 63 -15.38 4.90 -17.07
N GLY A 64 -14.09 5.27 -17.14
CA GLY A 64 -13.64 6.65 -16.93
C GLY A 64 -13.40 7.01 -15.47
N GLN A 65 -13.75 6.14 -14.52
CA GLN A 65 -13.50 6.37 -13.10
C GLN A 65 -11.99 6.39 -12.81
N THR A 66 -11.55 7.43 -12.12
CA THR A 66 -10.18 7.57 -11.64
C THR A 66 -9.93 6.69 -10.41
N PHE A 67 -8.66 6.43 -10.10
CA PHE A 67 -8.30 5.67 -8.90
C PHE A 67 -8.82 6.33 -7.62
N ARG A 68 -8.78 7.66 -7.56
CA ARG A 68 -9.21 8.41 -6.38
C ARG A 68 -10.71 8.31 -6.14
N GLU A 69 -11.52 8.45 -7.20
CA GLU A 69 -12.98 8.27 -7.12
C GLU A 69 -13.34 6.83 -6.74
N TRP A 70 -12.60 5.84 -7.24
CA TRP A 70 -12.80 4.45 -6.87
C TRP A 70 -12.46 4.17 -5.41
N VAL A 71 -11.34 4.71 -4.91
CA VAL A 71 -10.96 4.63 -3.49
C VAL A 71 -12.04 5.22 -2.59
N GLU A 72 -12.54 6.41 -2.93
CA GLU A 72 -13.61 7.06 -2.18
C GLU A 72 -14.90 6.23 -2.17
N ALA A 73 -15.30 5.68 -3.31
CA ALA A 73 -16.50 4.86 -3.43
C ALA A 73 -16.38 3.48 -2.75
N THR A 74 -15.17 2.89 -2.73
CA THR A 74 -14.91 1.55 -2.17
C THR A 74 -14.89 1.58 -0.65
N GLY A 75 -14.36 2.65 -0.06
CA GLY A 75 -14.29 2.84 1.39
C GLY A 75 -13.17 2.02 2.07
N GLU A 76 -12.70 2.54 3.20
CA GLU A 76 -11.50 2.06 3.90
C GLU A 76 -11.54 0.56 4.21
N ALA A 77 -12.63 0.07 4.80
CA ALA A 77 -12.73 -1.32 5.23
C ALA A 77 -12.58 -2.31 4.07
N ALA A 78 -13.13 -2.01 2.90
CA ALA A 78 -12.97 -2.86 1.72
C ALA A 78 -11.57 -2.73 1.12
N LEU A 79 -11.00 -1.53 1.09
CA LEU A 79 -9.63 -1.29 0.60
C LEU A 79 -8.59 -2.02 1.43
N VAL A 80 -8.78 -2.08 2.75
CA VAL A 80 -8.02 -2.91 3.68
C VAL A 80 -7.99 -4.35 3.18
N GLU A 81 -9.15 -4.99 3.01
CA GLU A 81 -9.24 -6.40 2.57
C GLU A 81 -8.69 -6.63 1.15
N LEU A 82 -8.80 -5.65 0.25
CA LEU A 82 -8.28 -5.75 -1.11
C LEU A 82 -6.76 -5.55 -1.20
N ALA A 83 -6.15 -4.94 -0.18
CA ALA A 83 -4.73 -4.62 -0.11
C ALA A 83 -3.99 -5.58 0.84
N GLU A 84 -4.28 -6.88 0.74
CA GLU A 84 -3.51 -7.90 1.46
C GLU A 84 -2.07 -7.97 0.94
N PRO A 85 -1.06 -7.81 1.83
CA PRO A 85 0.33 -8.05 1.47
C PRO A 85 0.57 -9.51 1.08
N GLU A 86 1.43 -9.71 0.09
CA GLU A 86 1.82 -11.03 -0.39
C GLU A 86 3.28 -11.03 -0.78
N GLU A 87 3.98 -12.12 -0.47
CA GLU A 87 5.31 -12.35 -1.02
C GLU A 87 5.25 -12.44 -2.55
N THR A 88 6.33 -11.97 -3.18
CA THR A 88 6.47 -11.97 -4.63
C THR A 88 7.86 -12.47 -5.01
N ASP A 89 8.18 -12.45 -6.29
CA ASP A 89 9.55 -12.66 -6.78
C ASP A 89 10.44 -11.42 -6.63
N TYR A 90 9.93 -10.33 -6.05
CA TYR A 90 10.71 -9.15 -5.73
C TYR A 90 11.64 -9.38 -4.54
N GLU A 91 12.94 -9.20 -4.77
CA GLU A 91 13.96 -9.13 -3.72
C GLU A 91 14.30 -7.66 -3.45
N ASP A 92 13.94 -7.15 -2.28
CA ASP A 92 14.29 -5.78 -1.90
C ASP A 92 15.78 -5.71 -1.50
N PRO A 93 16.60 -4.89 -2.19
CA PRO A 93 18.04 -4.83 -1.95
C PRO A 93 18.41 -4.22 -0.59
N CYS A 94 17.48 -3.53 0.06
CA CYS A 94 17.65 -2.84 1.33
C CYS A 94 16.83 -3.49 2.46
N LEU A 95 16.20 -4.66 2.24
CA LEU A 95 15.27 -5.29 3.20
C LEU A 95 15.87 -5.39 4.61
N HIS A 96 17.16 -5.72 4.69
CA HIS A 96 17.89 -5.94 5.93
C HIS A 96 18.80 -4.76 6.34
N ASP A 97 18.69 -3.61 5.68
CA ASP A 97 19.45 -2.39 6.04
C ASP A 97 18.92 -1.70 7.30
N ALA A 98 17.81 -2.21 7.83
CA ALA A 98 17.26 -1.77 9.11
C ALA A 98 18.31 -1.90 10.21
N LYS A 99 18.82 -0.74 10.66
CA LYS A 99 19.81 -0.68 11.76
C LYS A 99 19.31 -1.50 12.95
N ARG A 100 20.03 -2.57 13.29
CA ARG A 100 19.86 -3.31 14.54
C ARG A 100 20.15 -2.34 15.71
N SER A 101 19.16 -2.15 16.58
CA SER A 101 19.29 -1.35 17.82
C SER A 101 20.27 -2.00 18.80
#